data_AF-A0A1I3NWF5-F1
#
_entry.id   AF-A0A1I3NWF5-F1
#
_cell.length_a   1.000
_cell.length_b   1.000
_cell.length_c   1.000
_cell.angle_alpha   90.00
_cell.angle_beta   90.00
_cell.angle_gamma   90.00
#
_symmetry.space_group_name_H-M   'P 1'
#
loop_
_entity.id
_entity.type
_entity.pdbx_description
1 polymer ?
#
loop_
_entity_poly.entity_id
_entity_poly.type
_entity_poly.pdbx_seq_one_letter_code
_entity_poly.pdbx_strand_id
1 'polypeptide(L)'
;MVLIGFAFTQFWIPPVLTLMEGKPLVFNLNYPNSVFLHNFLAFLAMLGSFLVYKAHFSYIRSYLARFFKTKTYLYNTPSPYQLWLMGIVGILGMSATRILGLGNEGAANTGILIKLLQGFQIYAYAPLFMMLSPLYTRKQYDTPKLLIAGYICFLLAIGVLLNSRGAFMMGLTGLGLAYLLGLLLGTFSPHVFTLRNTIGLAAAFWVITGPLSDLGTAMVITRSQRGEVNPTELLAMTFDTYNDKELLNRYKSAAMDTKNNPLTDWDEYYFNNIFVARFSNLKFVDASLEHYYRLDSPEKNKLMFNYSIERTLAILPAPLLNFLGITIDKYGAIGTSYGDYLLALSTGNKAYLGGYRVGHFAGVGMAAFGWFYLLIMFVTLIPCFLLIDLLYYNGKFSIVSLVFLPEIFCHVGLLSGNIENPINFIPFLFRTWPQLVVLYLALFYLTRQLRRIFI
;
A
#
# COMPACT_ATOMS: atom_id res chain seq x y z
N MET A 1 0.88 13.64 -7.16
CA MET A 1 1.14 12.74 -6.02
C MET A 1 1.87 11.48 -6.39
N VAL A 2 1.35 10.67 -7.31
CA VAL A 2 1.97 9.39 -7.72
C VAL A 2 3.45 9.52 -8.13
N LEU A 3 3.79 10.46 -9.02
CA LEU A 3 5.19 10.73 -9.43
C LEU A 3 6.08 11.19 -8.25
N ILE A 4 5.53 12.05 -7.40
CA ILE A 4 6.22 12.55 -6.20
C ILE A 4 6.48 11.38 -5.25
N GLY A 5 5.48 10.54 -5.00
CA GLY A 5 5.60 9.31 -4.21
C GLY A 5 6.74 8.42 -4.65
N PHE A 6 6.77 8.10 -5.95
CA PHE A 6 7.86 7.32 -6.54
C PHE A 6 9.21 7.99 -6.29
N ALA A 7 9.33 9.27 -6.65
CA ALA A 7 10.59 10.00 -6.48
C ALA A 7 11.04 10.05 -5.03
N PHE A 8 10.11 10.23 -4.08
CA PHE A 8 10.42 10.24 -2.66
C PHE A 8 10.99 8.89 -2.23
N THR A 9 10.31 7.80 -2.54
CA THR A 9 10.71 6.46 -2.07
C THR A 9 11.95 5.88 -2.74
N GLN A 10 12.27 6.31 -3.97
CA GLN A 10 13.41 5.79 -4.73
C GLN A 10 14.63 6.73 -4.71
N PHE A 11 14.43 8.06 -4.63
CA PHE A 11 15.52 9.02 -4.79
C PHE A 11 15.75 9.95 -3.60
N TRP A 12 14.74 10.29 -2.79
CA TRP A 12 14.91 11.27 -1.71
C TRP A 12 15.03 10.66 -0.31
N ILE A 13 14.09 9.77 0.04
CA ILE A 13 14.05 9.12 1.34
C ILE A 13 15.29 8.24 1.56
N PRO A 14 15.75 7.42 0.58
CA PRO A 14 16.91 6.58 0.79
C PRO A 14 18.21 7.32 1.19
N PRO A 15 18.66 8.37 0.48
CA PRO A 15 19.91 9.06 0.86
C PRO A 15 19.80 9.79 2.20
N VAL A 16 18.64 10.38 2.53
CA VAL A 16 18.45 11.07 3.82
C VAL A 16 18.58 10.10 4.98
N LEU A 17 17.91 8.95 4.90
CA LEU A 17 17.88 7.99 5.99
C LEU A 17 19.18 7.20 6.12
N THR A 18 19.81 6.83 5.00
CA THR A 18 21.10 6.14 5.03
C THR A 18 22.16 7.04 5.66
N LEU A 19 22.15 8.34 5.34
CA LEU A 19 23.00 9.34 5.99
C LEU A 19 22.72 9.44 7.50
N MET A 20 21.45 9.47 7.92
CA MET A 20 21.08 9.48 9.35
C MET A 20 21.55 8.21 10.09
N GLU A 21 21.58 7.06 9.42
CA GLU A 21 22.10 5.80 9.97
C GLU A 21 23.63 5.65 9.83
N GLY A 22 24.33 6.64 9.25
CA GLY A 22 25.78 6.57 9.02
C GLY A 22 26.20 5.54 7.96
N LYS A 23 25.29 5.17 7.05
CA LYS A 23 25.50 4.18 6.01
C LYS A 23 25.67 4.84 4.63
N PRO A 24 26.47 4.25 3.72
CA PRO A 24 26.50 4.70 2.34
C PRO A 24 25.15 4.43 1.65
N LEU A 25 24.78 5.24 0.65
CA LEU A 25 23.55 5.02 -0.13
C LEU A 25 23.51 3.63 -0.80
N VAL A 26 24.67 3.09 -1.18
CA VAL A 26 24.81 1.76 -1.79
C VAL A 26 24.90 0.63 -0.77
N PHE A 27 24.67 0.92 0.51
CA PHE A 27 24.73 -0.08 1.58
C PHE A 27 23.86 -1.29 1.25
N ASN A 28 24.45 -2.48 1.31
CA ASN A 28 23.77 -3.74 1.07
C ASN A 28 23.01 -3.85 -0.28
N LEU A 29 23.42 -3.10 -1.31
CA LEU A 29 22.94 -3.29 -2.68
C LEU A 29 23.95 -4.14 -3.46
N ASN A 30 23.50 -5.24 -4.04
CA ASN A 30 24.32 -6.13 -4.86
C ASN A 30 24.56 -5.57 -6.27
N TYR A 31 23.56 -4.88 -6.83
CA TYR A 31 23.58 -4.29 -8.17
C TYR A 31 23.19 -2.80 -8.15
N PRO A 32 23.93 -1.92 -7.43
CA PRO A 32 23.53 -0.53 -7.22
C PRO A 32 23.34 0.25 -8.53
N ASN A 33 24.22 0.05 -9.53
CA ASN A 33 24.10 0.71 -10.83
C ASN A 33 22.81 0.32 -11.56
N SER A 34 22.47 -0.97 -11.56
CA SER A 34 21.23 -1.47 -12.17
C SER A 34 20.02 -0.92 -11.44
N VAL A 35 20.03 -0.92 -10.10
CA VAL A 35 18.94 -0.37 -9.28
C VAL A 35 18.63 1.08 -9.65
N PHE A 36 19.65 1.95 -9.68
CA PHE A 36 19.44 3.35 -10.01
C PHE A 36 19.04 3.54 -11.47
N LEU A 37 19.61 2.79 -12.41
CA LEU A 37 19.25 2.85 -13.82
C LEU A 37 17.78 2.46 -14.04
N HIS A 38 17.34 1.32 -13.51
CA HIS A 38 15.96 0.85 -13.64
C HIS A 38 14.97 1.83 -13.00
N ASN A 39 15.28 2.38 -11.82
CA ASN A 39 14.44 3.39 -11.18
C ASN A 39 14.38 4.69 -11.98
N PHE A 40 15.50 5.15 -12.54
CA PHE A 40 15.54 6.35 -13.37
C PHE A 40 14.73 6.20 -14.66
N LEU A 41 14.95 5.11 -15.40
CA LEU A 41 14.19 4.80 -16.61
C LEU A 41 12.70 4.60 -16.32
N ALA A 42 12.37 3.96 -15.20
CA ALA A 42 10.99 3.82 -14.76
C ALA A 42 10.34 5.18 -14.47
N PHE A 43 11.05 6.08 -13.79
CA PHE A 43 10.58 7.43 -13.55
C PHE A 43 10.35 8.20 -14.86
N LEU A 44 11.24 8.09 -15.84
CA LEU A 44 11.06 8.69 -17.16
C LEU A 44 9.83 8.15 -17.89
N ALA A 45 9.61 6.83 -17.86
CA ALA A 45 8.43 6.21 -18.44
C ALA A 45 7.15 6.73 -17.74
N MET A 46 7.13 6.78 -16.41
CA MET A 46 6.01 7.31 -15.64
C MET A 46 5.73 8.79 -15.94
N LEU A 47 6.78 9.61 -16.02
CA LEU A 47 6.68 11.03 -16.38
C LEU A 47 6.13 11.19 -17.80
N GLY A 48 6.65 10.42 -18.76
CA GLY A 48 6.17 10.39 -20.13
C GLY A 48 4.68 10.06 -20.21
N SER A 49 4.23 8.99 -19.52
CA SER A 49 2.81 8.62 -19.45
C SER A 49 1.94 9.73 -18.87
N PHE A 50 2.42 10.42 -17.83
CA PHE A 50 1.71 11.54 -17.23
C PHE A 50 1.60 12.74 -18.19
N LEU A 51 2.66 13.04 -18.93
CA LEU A 51 2.66 14.11 -19.94
C LEU A 51 1.70 13.78 -21.09
N VAL A 52 1.69 12.55 -21.59
CA VAL A 52 0.74 12.07 -22.60
C VAL A 52 -0.69 12.14 -22.10
N TYR A 53 -0.94 11.67 -20.87
CA TYR A 53 -2.23 11.82 -20.20
C TYR A 53 -2.69 13.29 -20.18
N LYS A 54 -1.83 14.21 -19.71
CA LYS A 54 -2.16 15.62 -19.58
C LYS A 54 -2.48 16.28 -20.93
N ALA A 55 -1.69 15.95 -21.95
CA ALA A 55 -1.83 16.50 -23.31
C ALA A 55 -3.07 15.98 -24.05
N HIS A 56 -3.34 14.68 -23.97
CA HIS A 56 -4.32 14.01 -24.84
C HIS A 56 -5.55 13.46 -24.14
N PHE A 57 -5.61 13.39 -22.80
CA PHE A 57 -6.69 12.72 -22.08
C PHE A 57 -7.33 13.57 -20.97
N SER A 58 -6.80 14.77 -20.72
CA SER A 58 -7.33 15.71 -19.72
C SER A 58 -8.76 16.21 -20.03
N TYR A 59 -9.14 16.27 -21.31
CA TYR A 59 -10.51 16.61 -21.72
C TYR A 59 -11.50 15.49 -21.37
N ILE A 60 -11.11 14.22 -21.56
CA ILE A 60 -11.92 13.04 -21.16
C ILE A 60 -12.11 13.06 -19.66
N ARG A 61 -11.03 13.29 -18.90
CA ARG A 61 -11.10 13.45 -17.45
C ARG A 61 -12.09 14.54 -17.04
N SER A 62 -12.09 15.69 -17.72
CA SER A 62 -13.01 16.79 -17.42
C SER A 62 -14.48 16.44 -17.69
N TYR A 63 -14.75 15.71 -18.78
CA TYR A 63 -16.08 15.18 -19.07
C TYR A 63 -16.56 14.19 -18.00
N LEU A 64 -15.72 13.21 -17.65
CA LEU A 64 -16.03 12.21 -16.62
C LEU A 64 -16.18 12.83 -15.23
N ALA A 65 -15.35 13.80 -14.86
CA ALA A 65 -15.47 14.50 -13.59
C ALA A 65 -16.81 15.26 -13.48
N ARG A 66 -17.31 15.85 -14.57
CA ARG A 66 -18.67 16.44 -14.60
C ARG A 66 -19.75 15.38 -14.43
N PHE A 67 -19.63 14.24 -15.11
CA PHE A 67 -20.54 13.11 -14.93
C PHE A 67 -20.59 12.65 -13.47
N PHE A 68 -19.45 12.35 -12.85
CA PHE A 68 -19.39 11.92 -11.45
C PHE A 68 -19.95 12.97 -10.50
N LYS A 69 -19.67 14.26 -10.73
CA LYS A 69 -20.23 15.34 -9.92
C LYS A 69 -21.74 15.47 -10.00
N THR A 70 -22.32 15.27 -11.19
CA THR A 70 -23.75 15.53 -11.43
C THR A 70 -24.62 14.31 -11.21
N LYS A 71 -24.08 13.11 -11.44
CA LYS A 71 -24.84 11.85 -11.43
C LYS A 71 -24.53 10.98 -10.22
N THR A 72 -23.49 11.27 -9.44
CA THR A 72 -23.08 10.44 -8.30
C THR A 72 -22.77 11.28 -7.06
N TYR A 73 -22.45 10.61 -5.96
CA TYR A 73 -22.03 11.22 -4.69
C TYR A 73 -20.49 11.31 -4.53
N LEU A 74 -19.71 11.07 -5.60
CA LEU A 74 -18.26 10.91 -5.49
C LEU A 74 -17.56 12.13 -4.86
N TYR A 75 -18.00 13.34 -5.19
CA TYR A 75 -17.42 14.59 -4.65
C TYR A 75 -18.29 15.25 -3.57
N ASN A 76 -19.33 14.55 -3.10
CA ASN A 76 -20.22 15.10 -2.08
C ASN A 76 -19.55 15.01 -0.72
N THR A 77 -19.65 16.09 0.05
CA THR A 77 -19.10 16.13 1.40
C THR A 77 -19.87 15.17 2.33
N PRO A 78 -19.19 14.20 2.98
CA PRO A 78 -19.76 13.39 4.04
C PRO A 78 -19.85 14.19 5.33
N SER A 79 -20.97 14.08 6.05
CA SER A 79 -21.12 14.68 7.39
C SER A 79 -20.27 13.97 8.45
N PRO A 80 -19.93 14.63 9.58
CA PRO A 80 -19.18 13.98 10.68
C PRO A 80 -19.81 12.67 11.16
N TYR A 81 -21.14 12.59 11.24
CA TYR A 81 -21.86 11.37 11.56
C TYR A 81 -21.60 10.23 10.55
N GLN A 82 -21.60 10.55 9.25
CA GLN A 82 -21.29 9.55 8.23
C GLN A 82 -19.86 9.05 8.35
N LEU A 83 -18.90 9.92 8.66
CA LEU A 83 -17.49 9.53 8.85
C LEU A 83 -17.33 8.54 10.01
N TRP A 84 -18.05 8.76 11.12
CA TRP A 84 -18.09 7.81 12.23
C TRP A 84 -18.73 6.48 11.85
N LEU A 85 -19.88 6.49 11.17
CA LEU A 85 -20.50 5.25 10.68
C LEU A 85 -19.59 4.48 9.70
N MET A 86 -18.92 5.19 8.80
CA MET A 86 -17.93 4.60 7.89
C MET A 86 -16.78 3.96 8.68
N GLY A 87 -16.29 4.63 9.73
CA GLY A 87 -15.31 4.09 10.67
C GLY A 87 -15.75 2.81 11.36
N ILE A 88 -16.99 2.77 11.87
CA ILE A 88 -17.57 1.59 12.52
C ILE A 88 -17.67 0.43 11.53
N VAL A 89 -18.21 0.66 10.32
CA VAL A 89 -18.31 -0.37 9.28
C VAL A 89 -16.92 -0.90 8.89
N GLY A 90 -15.92 -0.01 8.79
CA GLY A 90 -14.55 -0.42 8.50
C GLY A 90 -13.92 -1.27 9.60
N ILE A 91 -14.12 -0.92 10.88
CA ILE A 91 -13.67 -1.73 12.02
C ILE A 91 -14.36 -3.10 12.00
N LEU A 92 -15.67 -3.15 11.77
CA LEU A 92 -16.41 -4.42 11.68
C LEU A 92 -15.86 -5.30 10.55
N GLY A 93 -15.59 -4.73 9.37
CA GLY A 93 -14.97 -5.45 8.26
C GLY A 93 -13.56 -5.96 8.58
N MET A 94 -12.79 -5.19 9.36
CA MET A 94 -11.44 -5.56 9.80
C MET A 94 -11.49 -6.69 10.82
N SER A 95 -12.35 -6.58 11.84
CA SER A 95 -12.55 -7.60 12.86
C SER A 95 -13.11 -8.90 12.28
N ALA A 96 -14.14 -8.83 11.43
CA ALA A 96 -14.79 -10.02 10.85
C ALA A 96 -13.81 -10.90 10.06
N THR A 97 -12.88 -10.30 9.33
CA THR A 97 -11.97 -11.05 8.45
C THR A 97 -10.68 -11.47 9.15
N ARG A 98 -10.21 -10.68 10.13
CA ARG A 98 -8.90 -10.88 10.76
C ARG A 98 -8.98 -11.53 12.15
N ILE A 99 -10.08 -11.35 12.88
CA ILE A 99 -10.30 -11.95 14.21
C ILE A 99 -11.12 -13.23 14.07
N LEU A 100 -12.24 -13.19 13.33
CA LEU A 100 -13.14 -14.33 13.19
C LEU A 100 -12.70 -15.33 12.10
N GLY A 101 -11.58 -15.06 11.42
CA GLY A 101 -11.04 -15.94 10.37
C GLY A 101 -11.92 -16.08 9.13
N LEU A 102 -12.97 -15.25 8.99
CA LEU A 102 -13.87 -15.32 7.84
C LEU A 102 -13.09 -14.97 6.57
N GLY A 103 -12.88 -15.96 5.70
CA GLY A 103 -12.13 -15.82 4.44
C GLY A 103 -10.70 -16.37 4.45
N ASN A 104 -10.30 -17.15 5.47
CA ASN A 104 -9.02 -17.88 5.47
C ASN A 104 -8.94 -19.04 4.46
N GLU A 105 -10.04 -19.42 3.80
CA GLU A 105 -10.10 -20.52 2.81
C GLU A 105 -9.48 -20.19 1.43
N GLY A 106 -8.53 -19.26 1.38
CA GLY A 106 -7.96 -18.76 0.12
C GLY A 106 -8.92 -17.80 -0.61
N ALA A 107 -8.33 -16.85 -1.33
CA ALA A 107 -9.04 -15.72 -1.93
C ALA A 107 -10.15 -16.09 -2.94
N ALA A 108 -10.23 -17.35 -3.38
CA ALA A 108 -11.20 -17.80 -4.36
C ALA A 108 -12.47 -18.45 -3.75
N ASN A 109 -12.44 -19.01 -2.52
CA ASN A 109 -13.63 -19.52 -1.81
C ASN A 109 -14.26 -18.51 -0.85
N THR A 110 -13.62 -17.34 -0.67
CA THR A 110 -14.18 -16.28 0.16
C THR A 110 -15.50 -15.76 -0.45
N GLY A 111 -16.62 -16.03 0.22
CA GLY A 111 -17.95 -15.58 -0.22
C GLY A 111 -18.03 -14.08 -0.47
N ILE A 112 -18.95 -13.66 -1.35
CA ILE A 112 -19.11 -12.27 -1.80
C ILE A 112 -19.22 -11.30 -0.60
N LEU A 113 -19.96 -11.69 0.44
CA LEU A 113 -20.11 -10.90 1.66
C LEU A 113 -18.77 -10.64 2.36
N ILE A 114 -17.92 -11.67 2.48
CA ILE A 114 -16.62 -11.53 3.13
C ILE A 114 -15.68 -10.65 2.30
N LYS A 115 -15.67 -10.80 0.96
CA LYS A 115 -14.91 -9.92 0.06
C LYS A 115 -15.37 -8.46 0.14
N LEU A 116 -16.67 -8.25 0.32
CA LEU A 116 -17.26 -6.93 0.50
C LEU A 116 -16.85 -6.32 1.86
N LEU A 117 -16.89 -7.11 2.94
CA LEU A 117 -16.38 -6.69 4.26
C LEU A 117 -14.87 -6.37 4.24
N GLN A 118 -14.07 -7.15 3.51
CA GLN A 118 -12.65 -6.85 3.29
C GLN A 118 -12.47 -5.50 2.58
N GLY A 119 -13.29 -5.21 1.57
CA GLY A 119 -13.26 -3.95 0.86
C GLY A 119 -13.62 -2.72 1.71
N PHE A 120 -14.35 -2.90 2.83
CA PHE A 120 -14.71 -1.78 3.70
C PHE A 120 -13.66 -1.42 4.76
N GLN A 121 -12.64 -2.25 4.97
CA GLN A 121 -11.62 -2.05 6.01
C GLN A 121 -10.91 -0.70 5.93
N ILE A 122 -10.75 -0.19 4.71
CA ILE A 122 -10.09 1.07 4.41
C ILE A 122 -10.82 2.26 5.06
N TYR A 123 -12.13 2.11 5.31
CA TYR A 123 -12.96 3.14 5.95
C TYR A 123 -12.81 3.17 7.46
N ALA A 124 -12.11 2.21 8.08
CA ALA A 124 -11.75 2.28 9.50
C ALA A 124 -10.99 3.58 9.82
N TYR A 125 -10.29 4.16 8.83
CA TYR A 125 -9.56 5.42 8.99
C TYR A 125 -10.38 6.66 8.65
N ALA A 126 -11.63 6.53 8.17
CA ALA A 126 -12.47 7.65 7.74
C ALA A 126 -12.65 8.74 8.83
N PRO A 127 -12.84 8.41 10.13
CA PRO A 127 -12.95 9.43 11.18
C PRO A 127 -11.71 10.32 11.32
N LEU A 128 -10.51 9.80 11.02
CA LEU A 128 -9.26 10.56 11.15
C LEU A 128 -9.21 11.74 10.18
N PHE A 129 -9.83 11.59 9.01
CA PHE A 129 -9.84 12.64 7.99
C PHE A 129 -10.69 13.85 8.36
N MET A 130 -11.48 13.81 9.44
CA MET A 130 -12.12 15.01 9.99
C MET A 130 -11.09 16.12 10.31
N MET A 131 -9.89 15.75 10.74
CA MET A 131 -8.80 16.69 11.00
C MET A 131 -8.31 17.41 9.73
N LEU A 132 -8.61 16.86 8.56
CA LEU A 132 -8.22 17.37 7.25
C LEU A 132 -9.45 17.78 6.41
N SER A 133 -10.54 18.18 7.08
CA SER A 133 -11.80 18.56 6.41
C SER A 133 -11.66 19.58 5.28
N PRO A 134 -10.73 20.57 5.33
CA PRO A 134 -10.55 21.51 4.22
C PRO A 134 -10.20 20.88 2.87
N LEU A 135 -9.70 19.63 2.83
CA LEU A 135 -9.40 18.91 1.59
C LEU A 135 -10.62 18.48 0.80
N TYR A 136 -11.73 18.18 1.49
CA TYR A 136 -12.93 17.58 0.90
C TYR A 136 -14.22 18.33 1.23
N THR A 137 -14.14 19.39 2.04
CA THR A 137 -15.27 20.27 2.33
C THR A 137 -14.85 21.70 2.65
N ARG A 138 -15.79 22.62 2.44
CA ARG A 138 -15.68 24.01 2.95
C ARG A 138 -16.22 24.17 4.36
N LYS A 139 -17.01 23.22 4.83
CA LYS A 139 -17.58 23.29 6.17
C LYS A 139 -16.46 23.02 7.17
N GLN A 140 -16.22 23.97 8.07
CA GLN A 140 -15.39 23.68 9.22
C GLN A 140 -16.14 22.67 10.09
N TYR A 141 -15.48 21.55 10.34
CA TYR A 141 -16.00 20.54 11.24
C TYR A 141 -15.43 20.80 12.62
N ASP A 142 -16.32 20.90 13.60
CA ASP A 142 -15.88 20.82 14.98
C ASP A 142 -15.32 19.41 15.20
N THR A 143 -14.02 19.35 15.42
CA THR A 143 -13.26 18.10 15.40
C THR A 143 -13.02 17.70 16.85
N PRO A 144 -13.68 16.64 17.36
CA PRO A 144 -13.54 16.24 18.75
C PRO A 144 -12.17 15.59 18.98
N LYS A 145 -11.14 16.42 19.21
CA LYS A 145 -9.73 16.01 19.26
C LYS A 145 -9.46 14.86 20.24
N LEU A 146 -10.09 14.90 21.41
CA LEU A 146 -9.94 13.84 22.43
C LEU A 146 -10.54 12.52 21.97
N LEU A 147 -11.71 12.55 21.33
CA LEU A 147 -12.36 11.36 20.80
C LEU A 147 -11.55 10.75 19.64
N ILE A 148 -10.99 11.59 18.77
CA ILE A 148 -10.10 11.13 17.69
C ILE A 148 -8.81 10.54 18.27
N ALA A 149 -8.21 11.16 19.28
CA ALA A 149 -7.04 10.61 19.95
C ALA A 149 -7.34 9.23 20.56
N GLY A 150 -8.46 9.09 21.27
CA GLY A 150 -8.93 7.80 21.78
C GLY A 150 -9.18 6.78 20.67
N TYR A 151 -9.72 7.21 19.53
CA TYR A 151 -9.94 6.37 18.37
C TYR A 151 -8.62 5.89 17.71
N ILE A 152 -7.60 6.75 17.65
CA ILE A 152 -6.26 6.37 17.17
C ILE A 152 -5.65 5.31 18.10
N CYS A 153 -5.73 5.50 19.42
CA CYS A 153 -5.28 4.51 20.40
C CYS A 153 -6.03 3.18 20.26
N PHE A 154 -7.33 3.24 19.98
CA PHE A 154 -8.14 2.05 19.73
C PHE A 154 -7.72 1.31 18.44
N LEU A 155 -7.53 2.03 17.33
CA LEU A 155 -7.02 1.43 16.09
C LEU A 155 -5.63 0.82 16.25
N LEU A 156 -4.77 1.47 17.04
CA LEU A 156 -3.46 0.95 17.45
C LEU A 156 -3.61 -0.39 18.19
N ALA A 157 -4.47 -0.44 19.21
CA ALA A 157 -4.73 -1.66 19.97
C ALA A 157 -5.25 -2.80 19.08
N ILE A 158 -6.18 -2.51 18.15
CA ILE A 158 -6.62 -3.49 17.15
C ILE A 158 -5.45 -3.94 16.28
N GLY A 159 -4.60 -3.03 15.80
CA GLY A 159 -3.43 -3.37 14.99
C GLY A 159 -2.48 -4.35 15.68
N VAL A 160 -2.27 -4.18 17.00
CA VAL A 160 -1.49 -5.10 17.85
C VAL A 160 -2.21 -6.44 17.99
N LEU A 161 -3.51 -6.44 18.31
CA LEU A 161 -4.33 -7.65 18.45
C LEU A 161 -4.32 -8.50 17.16
N LEU A 162 -4.33 -7.84 16.00
CA LEU A 162 -4.29 -8.50 14.70
C LEU A 162 -2.88 -8.89 14.24
N ASN A 163 -1.85 -8.58 15.04
CA ASN A 163 -0.43 -8.73 14.67
C ASN A 163 -0.15 -8.11 13.27
N SER A 164 -0.80 -6.98 12.98
CA SER A 164 -0.83 -6.37 11.64
C SER A 164 -0.29 -4.94 11.67
N ARG A 165 1.05 -4.84 11.73
CA ARG A 165 1.78 -3.57 11.58
C ARG A 165 1.37 -2.76 10.35
N GLY A 166 1.06 -3.46 9.26
CA GLY A 166 0.63 -2.83 8.01
C GLY A 166 -0.69 -2.09 8.17
N ALA A 167 -1.64 -2.62 8.95
CA ALA A 167 -2.91 -1.95 9.18
C ALA A 167 -2.70 -0.61 9.89
N PHE A 168 -1.92 -0.60 10.97
CA PHE A 168 -1.56 0.64 11.67
C PHE A 168 -0.92 1.67 10.72
N MET A 169 0.07 1.25 9.92
CA MET A 169 0.82 2.16 9.06
C MET A 169 -0.02 2.76 7.93
N MET A 170 -0.97 2.01 7.37
CA MET A 170 -1.83 2.52 6.29
C MET A 170 -2.62 3.76 6.72
N GLY A 171 -3.23 3.73 7.92
CA GLY A 171 -4.02 4.86 8.42
C GLY A 171 -3.19 6.11 8.72
N LEU A 172 -2.11 5.96 9.50
CA LEU A 172 -1.28 7.09 9.91
C LEU A 172 -0.52 7.71 8.73
N THR A 173 0.02 6.86 7.84
CA THR A 173 0.73 7.33 6.64
C THR A 173 -0.24 7.97 5.65
N GLY A 174 -1.45 7.41 5.50
CA GLY A 174 -2.51 8.02 4.69
C GLY A 174 -2.87 9.43 5.17
N LEU A 175 -2.98 9.63 6.49
CA LEU A 175 -3.21 10.95 7.09
C LEU A 175 -2.05 11.92 6.79
N GLY A 176 -0.79 11.48 6.96
CA GLY A 176 0.39 12.29 6.66
C GLY A 176 0.50 12.68 5.18
N LEU A 177 0.23 11.75 4.27
CA LEU A 177 0.21 11.99 2.82
C LEU A 177 -0.95 12.89 2.40
N ALA A 178 -2.13 12.77 3.02
CA ALA A 178 -3.24 13.68 2.80
C ALA A 178 -2.92 15.10 3.31
N TYR A 179 -2.23 15.23 4.43
CA TYR A 179 -1.74 16.52 4.89
C TYR A 179 -0.74 17.14 3.91
N LEU A 180 0.24 16.35 3.41
CA LEU A 180 1.15 16.77 2.35
C LEU A 180 0.40 17.19 1.07
N LEU A 181 -0.68 16.51 0.71
CA LEU A 181 -1.56 16.91 -0.38
C LEU A 181 -2.14 18.30 -0.16
N GLY A 182 -2.64 18.59 1.04
CA GLY A 182 -3.16 19.91 1.36
C GLY A 182 -2.13 21.02 1.32
N LEU A 183 -0.88 20.73 1.70
CA LEU A 183 0.23 21.67 1.52
C LEU A 183 0.50 21.95 0.03
N LEU A 184 0.57 20.90 -0.79
CA LEU A 184 0.81 21.02 -2.24
C LEU A 184 -0.35 21.69 -2.99
N LEU A 185 -1.58 21.55 -2.49
CA LEU A 185 -2.76 22.23 -3.03
C LEU A 185 -2.92 23.67 -2.48
N GLY A 186 -2.04 24.13 -1.57
CA GLY A 186 -2.15 25.43 -0.91
C GLY A 186 -3.38 25.55 0.02
N THR A 187 -3.98 24.43 0.39
CA THR A 187 -5.13 24.37 1.33
C THR A 187 -4.66 24.56 2.78
N PHE A 188 -3.45 24.11 3.10
CA PHE A 188 -2.83 24.27 4.42
C PHE A 188 -1.65 25.23 4.35
N SER A 189 -1.45 25.99 5.43
CA SER A 189 -0.30 26.89 5.55
C SER A 189 1.00 26.11 5.72
N PRO A 190 2.09 26.48 5.01
CA PRO A 190 3.40 25.83 5.10
C PRO A 190 4.16 26.17 6.40
N HIS A 191 3.62 27.02 7.28
CA HIS A 191 4.21 27.37 8.57
C HIS A 191 4.05 26.24 9.60
N VAL A 192 4.56 25.06 9.24
CA VAL A 192 4.46 23.85 10.06
C VAL A 192 5.53 23.84 11.17
N PHE A 193 6.69 24.45 10.93
CA PHE A 193 7.85 24.46 11.82
C PHE A 193 7.80 25.57 12.89
N THR A 194 6.78 25.54 13.75
CA THR A 194 6.82 26.29 15.01
C THR A 194 7.51 25.46 16.09
N LEU A 195 8.15 26.09 17.09
CA LEU A 195 8.85 25.35 18.15
C LEU A 195 7.99 24.24 18.79
N ARG A 196 6.71 24.55 19.07
CA ARG A 196 5.73 23.59 19.60
C ARG A 196 5.51 22.40 18.66
N ASN A 197 5.35 22.66 17.36
CA ASN A 197 5.15 21.61 16.36
C ASN A 197 6.43 20.81 16.12
N THR A 198 7.60 21.45 16.15
CA THR A 198 8.90 20.77 16.00
C THR A 198 9.15 19.81 17.17
N ILE A 199 8.87 20.23 18.41
CA ILE A 199 8.93 19.35 19.58
C ILE A 199 7.94 18.18 19.43
N GLY A 200 6.71 18.46 18.98
CA GLY A 200 5.71 17.43 18.72
C GLY A 200 6.15 16.42 17.63
N LEU A 201 6.75 16.90 16.54
CA LEU A 201 7.27 16.08 15.46
C LEU A 201 8.47 15.23 15.92
N ALA A 202 9.37 15.80 16.72
CA ALA A 202 10.50 15.07 17.31
C ALA A 202 10.01 13.96 18.25
N ALA A 203 9.02 14.25 19.10
CA ALA A 203 8.41 13.26 19.98
C ALA A 203 7.71 12.15 19.17
N ALA A 204 6.94 12.50 18.14
CA ALA A 204 6.29 11.53 17.25
C ALA A 204 7.32 10.66 16.52
N PHE A 205 8.39 11.26 16.02
CA PHE A 205 9.50 10.55 15.39
C PHE A 205 10.16 9.58 16.37
N TRP A 206 10.45 10.00 17.61
CA TRP A 206 10.99 9.13 18.65
C TRP A 206 10.06 7.95 18.98
N VAL A 207 8.75 8.18 19.09
CA VAL A 207 7.76 7.11 19.33
C VAL A 207 7.75 6.09 18.19
N ILE A 208 7.72 6.56 16.93
CA ILE A 208 7.69 5.70 15.73
C ILE A 208 9.00 4.91 15.59
N THR A 209 10.14 5.56 15.86
CA THR A 209 11.46 4.97 15.65
C THR A 209 11.95 4.10 16.80
N GLY A 210 11.45 4.33 18.02
CA GLY A 210 11.82 3.57 19.22
C GLY A 210 10.73 2.58 19.64
N PRO A 211 9.84 2.91 20.60
CA PRO A 211 8.88 1.97 21.18
C PRO A 211 8.01 1.24 20.15
N LEU A 212 7.52 1.97 19.14
CA LEU A 212 6.67 1.38 18.13
C LEU A 212 7.45 0.41 17.23
N SER A 213 8.70 0.75 16.88
CA SER A 213 9.64 -0.11 16.18
C SER A 213 9.88 -1.43 16.91
N ASP A 214 10.14 -1.37 18.21
CA ASP A 214 10.34 -2.57 19.04
C ASP A 214 9.09 -3.44 19.10
N LEU A 215 7.91 -2.83 19.31
CA LEU A 215 6.63 -3.53 19.30
C LEU A 215 6.39 -4.18 17.93
N GLY A 216 6.76 -3.47 16.86
CA GLY A 216 6.70 -4.00 15.52
C GLY A 216 7.64 -5.19 15.30
N THR A 217 8.85 -5.17 15.83
CA THR A 217 9.80 -6.30 15.79
C THR A 217 9.26 -7.49 16.58
N ALA A 218 8.72 -7.26 17.77
CA ALA A 218 8.06 -8.30 18.57
C ALA A 218 6.93 -8.99 17.78
N MET A 219 6.11 -8.21 17.08
CA MET A 219 5.10 -8.76 16.18
C MET A 219 5.68 -9.59 15.03
N VAL A 220 6.91 -9.36 14.54
CA VAL A 220 7.53 -10.26 13.53
C VAL A 220 7.79 -11.62 14.17
N ILE A 221 8.43 -11.60 15.33
CA ILE A 221 8.98 -12.78 16.00
C ILE A 221 7.82 -13.73 16.35
N THR A 222 6.72 -13.20 16.87
CA THR A 222 5.54 -13.99 17.26
C THR A 222 4.66 -14.41 16.08
N ARG A 223 4.87 -13.87 14.88
CA ARG A 223 3.98 -14.08 13.73
C ARG A 223 3.91 -15.53 13.26
N SER A 224 5.00 -16.28 13.39
CA SER A 224 5.04 -17.71 13.02
C SER A 224 4.00 -18.53 13.77
N GLN A 225 3.69 -18.15 15.01
CA GLN A 225 2.76 -18.88 15.87
C GLN A 225 1.29 -18.47 15.69
N ARG A 226 0.99 -17.46 14.86
CA ARG A 226 -0.37 -16.92 14.66
C ARG A 226 -1.40 -17.97 14.22
N GLY A 227 -0.97 -19.01 13.52
CA GLY A 227 -1.85 -20.10 13.08
C GLY A 227 -2.14 -21.15 14.16
N GLU A 228 -1.38 -21.12 15.26
CA GLU A 228 -1.33 -22.17 16.28
C GLU A 228 -1.93 -21.71 17.62
N VAL A 229 -2.05 -20.39 17.85
CA VAL A 229 -2.49 -19.81 19.12
C VAL A 229 -3.69 -18.88 18.96
N ASN A 230 -4.44 -18.67 20.05
CA ASN A 230 -5.58 -17.75 20.05
C ASN A 230 -5.11 -16.27 20.03
N PRO A 231 -5.94 -15.31 19.54
CA PRO A 231 -5.54 -13.90 19.43
C PRO A 231 -5.09 -13.23 20.74
N THR A 232 -5.68 -13.61 21.88
CA THR A 232 -5.30 -13.10 23.21
C THR A 232 -3.96 -13.64 23.68
N GLU A 233 -3.65 -14.88 23.34
CA GLU A 233 -2.36 -15.53 23.63
C GLU A 233 -1.26 -14.93 22.74
N LEU A 234 -1.56 -14.70 21.46
CA LEU A 234 -0.65 -13.99 20.56
C LEU A 234 -0.33 -12.57 21.04
N LEU A 235 -1.31 -11.89 21.63
CA LEU A 235 -1.11 -10.58 22.26
C LEU A 235 -0.13 -10.68 23.44
N ALA A 236 -0.35 -11.63 24.35
CA ALA A 236 0.51 -11.84 25.51
C ALA A 236 1.96 -12.13 25.09
N MET A 237 2.16 -13.08 24.18
CA MET A 237 3.49 -13.40 23.64
C MET A 237 4.17 -12.19 22.97
N THR A 238 3.39 -11.34 22.30
CA THR A 238 3.92 -10.12 21.67
C THR A 238 4.39 -9.12 22.74
N PHE A 239 3.68 -8.99 23.86
CA PHE A 239 4.11 -8.15 24.98
C PHE A 239 5.33 -8.72 25.71
N ASP A 240 5.36 -10.04 25.93
CA ASP A 240 6.51 -10.71 26.56
C ASP A 240 7.77 -10.52 25.70
N THR A 241 7.65 -10.75 24.40
CA THR A 241 8.73 -10.50 23.42
C THR A 241 9.13 -9.02 23.37
N TYR A 242 8.19 -8.09 23.52
CA TYR A 242 8.49 -6.66 23.54
C TYR A 242 9.31 -6.23 24.78
N ASN A 243 9.04 -6.87 25.91
CA ASN A 243 9.74 -6.63 27.17
C ASN A 243 11.13 -7.29 27.20
N ASP A 244 11.33 -8.38 26.45
CA ASP A 244 12.64 -9.00 26.26
C ASP A 244 13.51 -8.21 25.24
N LYS A 245 14.20 -7.18 25.76
CA LYS A 245 15.10 -6.35 24.95
C LYS A 245 16.30 -7.11 24.38
N GLU A 246 16.73 -8.18 25.04
CA GLU A 246 17.86 -8.98 24.57
C GLU A 246 17.46 -9.79 23.33
N LEU A 247 16.31 -10.46 23.36
CA LEU A 247 15.76 -11.18 22.21
C LEU A 247 15.52 -10.24 21.01
N LEU A 248 14.96 -9.05 21.25
CA LEU A 248 14.77 -8.05 20.19
C LEU A 248 16.09 -7.61 19.58
N ASN A 249 17.11 -7.35 20.40
CA ASN A 249 18.42 -6.93 19.91
C ASN A 249 19.13 -8.06 19.16
N ARG A 250 19.07 -9.30 19.66
CA ARG A 250 19.59 -10.47 18.96
C ARG A 250 18.92 -10.67 17.60
N TYR A 251 17.61 -10.54 17.52
CA TYR A 251 16.88 -10.62 16.24
C TYR A 251 17.30 -9.51 15.27
N LYS A 252 17.41 -8.26 15.75
CA LYS A 252 17.88 -7.13 14.93
C LYS A 252 19.31 -7.35 14.45
N SER A 253 20.22 -7.76 15.31
CA SER A 253 21.62 -8.05 14.96
C SER A 253 21.72 -9.21 13.97
N ALA A 254 20.96 -10.29 14.15
CA ALA A 254 20.91 -11.40 13.20
C ALA A 254 20.37 -10.97 11.82
N ALA A 255 19.41 -10.05 11.78
CA ALA A 255 18.92 -9.45 10.53
C ALA A 255 19.93 -8.49 9.87
N MET A 256 20.87 -7.92 10.64
CA MET A 256 21.98 -7.10 10.13
C MET A 256 23.13 -7.97 9.59
N ASP A 257 23.32 -9.17 10.15
CA ASP A 257 24.36 -10.13 9.80
C ASP A 257 23.98 -11.04 8.60
N THR A 258 22.95 -10.73 7.83
CA THR A 258 22.49 -11.52 6.66
C THR A 258 23.58 -11.77 5.61
N LYS A 259 24.64 -10.93 5.55
CA LYS A 259 25.82 -11.19 4.71
C LYS A 259 26.53 -12.52 5.04
N ASN A 260 26.42 -13.02 6.28
CA ASN A 260 27.02 -14.26 6.75
C ASN A 260 25.99 -15.38 6.99
N ASN A 261 24.71 -15.16 6.64
CA ASN A 261 23.68 -16.17 6.78
C ASN A 261 23.29 -16.73 5.39
N PRO A 262 23.94 -17.79 4.90
CA PRO A 262 23.65 -18.41 3.61
C PRO A 262 22.24 -19.05 3.52
N LEU A 263 21.41 -18.93 4.55
CA LEU A 263 20.06 -19.52 4.63
C LEU A 263 18.94 -18.57 4.16
N THR A 264 19.22 -17.30 3.84
CA THR A 264 18.22 -16.39 3.26
C THR A 264 18.63 -15.98 1.85
N ASP A 265 18.24 -16.78 0.85
CA ASP A 265 18.41 -16.45 -0.58
C ASP A 265 17.69 -15.15 -1.00
N TRP A 266 16.92 -14.51 -0.11
CA TRP A 266 16.19 -13.27 -0.34
C TRP A 266 16.39 -12.31 0.85
N ASP A 267 17.17 -11.26 0.64
CA ASP A 267 17.51 -10.27 1.67
C ASP A 267 16.74 -8.96 1.43
N GLU A 268 16.06 -8.47 2.46
CA GLU A 268 15.30 -7.21 2.45
C GLU A 268 15.91 -6.14 3.36
N TYR A 269 17.07 -6.40 3.97
CA TYR A 269 17.71 -5.50 4.90
C TYR A 269 18.36 -4.30 4.19
N TYR A 270 17.98 -3.10 4.62
CA TYR A 270 18.55 -1.85 4.08
C TYR A 270 18.58 -0.74 5.16
N PHE A 271 17.49 -0.62 5.94
CA PHE A 271 17.39 0.26 7.10
C PHE A 271 17.35 -0.53 8.42
N ASN A 272 17.84 0.07 9.49
CA ASN A 272 17.75 -0.49 10.83
C ASN A 272 16.32 -0.48 11.36
N ASN A 273 15.55 0.54 10.97
CA ASN A 273 14.18 0.72 11.43
C ASN A 273 13.17 0.11 10.44
N ILE A 274 12.39 -0.87 10.92
CA ILE A 274 11.41 -1.62 10.14
C ILE A 274 10.22 -0.80 9.61
N PHE A 275 9.90 0.35 10.23
CA PHE A 275 8.84 1.24 9.78
C PHE A 275 9.32 2.17 8.67
N VAL A 276 10.52 2.71 8.88
CA VAL A 276 11.22 3.55 7.92
C VAL A 276 11.56 2.77 6.64
N ALA A 277 11.90 1.48 6.77
CA ALA A 277 12.17 0.60 5.64
C ALA A 277 11.03 0.53 4.62
N ARG A 278 9.77 0.75 5.03
CA ARG A 278 8.60 0.74 4.12
C ARG A 278 8.54 1.95 3.17
N PHE A 279 9.33 2.98 3.43
CA PHE A 279 9.38 4.19 2.62
C PHE A 279 10.51 4.16 1.59
N SER A 280 11.23 3.05 1.48
CA SER A 280 12.26 2.84 0.47
C SER A 280 12.11 1.49 -0.19
N ASN A 281 12.38 1.43 -1.49
CA ASN A 281 12.25 0.19 -2.24
C ASN A 281 13.51 -0.22 -2.97
N LEU A 282 14.64 0.44 -2.67
CA LEU A 282 15.91 0.15 -3.33
C LEU A 282 16.32 -1.32 -3.15
N LYS A 283 16.11 -1.88 -1.95
CA LYS A 283 16.44 -3.29 -1.70
C LYS A 283 15.49 -4.28 -2.38
N PHE A 284 14.21 -3.96 -2.52
CA PHE A 284 13.29 -4.79 -3.32
C PHE A 284 13.65 -4.78 -4.81
N VAL A 285 14.08 -3.64 -5.34
CA VAL A 285 14.60 -3.51 -6.71
C VAL A 285 15.85 -4.40 -6.86
N ASP A 286 16.79 -4.28 -5.93
CA ASP A 286 18.05 -5.00 -5.91
C ASP A 286 17.86 -6.53 -5.83
N ALA A 287 17.10 -7.01 -4.85
CA ALA A 287 16.80 -8.44 -4.68
C ALA A 287 16.10 -9.01 -5.93
N SER A 288 15.12 -8.28 -6.47
CA SER A 288 14.43 -8.74 -7.69
C SER A 288 15.37 -8.78 -8.90
N LEU A 289 16.28 -7.81 -9.05
CA LEU A 289 17.25 -7.78 -10.15
C LEU A 289 18.30 -8.88 -9.99
N GLU A 290 18.77 -9.13 -8.78
CA GLU A 290 19.68 -10.22 -8.46
C GLU A 290 19.11 -11.58 -8.91
N HIS A 291 17.86 -11.88 -8.55
CA HIS A 291 17.23 -13.13 -8.97
C HIS A 291 16.95 -13.17 -10.47
N TYR A 292 16.65 -12.02 -11.10
CA TYR A 292 16.58 -11.94 -12.56
C TYR A 292 17.91 -12.32 -13.21
N TYR A 293 19.05 -11.77 -12.75
CA TYR A 293 20.37 -12.10 -13.29
C TYR A 293 20.75 -13.57 -13.08
N ARG A 294 20.23 -14.22 -12.03
CA ARG A 294 20.42 -15.65 -11.75
C ARG A 294 19.53 -16.58 -12.60
N LEU A 295 18.52 -16.09 -13.31
CA LEU A 295 17.65 -16.97 -14.10
C LEU A 295 18.41 -17.67 -15.25
N ASP A 296 19.36 -16.97 -15.87
CA ASP A 296 20.31 -17.43 -16.92
C ASP A 296 19.73 -18.36 -18.02
N SER A 297 18.41 -18.34 -18.23
CA SER A 297 17.72 -19.26 -19.14
C SER A 297 16.48 -18.63 -19.78
N PRO A 298 16.37 -18.61 -21.12
CA PRO A 298 15.17 -18.16 -21.82
C PRO A 298 13.91 -18.95 -21.45
N GLU A 299 14.04 -20.24 -21.11
CA GLU A 299 12.90 -21.06 -20.70
C GLU A 299 12.31 -20.58 -19.38
N LYS A 300 13.16 -20.25 -18.40
CA LYS A 300 12.70 -19.69 -17.13
C LYS A 300 12.07 -18.32 -17.29
N ASN A 301 12.57 -17.48 -18.21
CA ASN A 301 11.94 -16.21 -18.55
C ASN A 301 10.54 -16.42 -19.14
N LYS A 302 10.36 -17.43 -20.01
CA LYS A 302 9.05 -17.80 -20.54
C LYS A 302 8.09 -18.28 -19.45
N LEU A 303 8.57 -19.02 -18.46
CA LEU A 303 7.78 -19.39 -17.28
C LEU A 303 7.36 -18.15 -16.49
N MET A 304 8.27 -17.20 -16.26
CA MET A 304 7.96 -15.94 -15.60
C MET A 304 6.93 -15.11 -16.37
N PHE A 305 7.04 -15.04 -17.69
CA PHE A 305 6.06 -14.41 -18.57
C PHE A 305 4.66 -15.04 -18.41
N ASN A 306 4.56 -16.36 -18.57
CA ASN A 306 3.30 -17.09 -18.48
C ASN A 306 2.64 -16.90 -17.11
N TYR A 307 3.42 -17.06 -16.04
CA TYR A 307 2.96 -16.84 -14.67
C TYR A 307 2.46 -15.41 -14.47
N SER A 308 3.13 -14.42 -15.05
CA SER A 308 2.71 -13.03 -14.95
C SER A 308 1.34 -12.78 -15.59
N ILE A 309 1.14 -13.32 -16.79
CA ILE A 309 -0.15 -13.23 -17.49
C ILE A 309 -1.24 -13.95 -16.69
N GLU A 310 -0.97 -15.19 -16.27
CA GLU A 310 -1.92 -16.03 -15.53
C GLU A 310 -2.37 -15.36 -14.23
N ARG A 311 -1.41 -14.89 -13.43
CA ARG A 311 -1.71 -14.18 -12.18
C ARG A 311 -2.49 -12.89 -12.40
N THR A 312 -2.13 -12.12 -13.41
CA THR A 312 -2.85 -10.87 -13.74
C THR A 312 -4.30 -11.14 -14.12
N LEU A 313 -4.53 -12.16 -14.95
CA LEU A 313 -5.88 -12.60 -15.33
C LEU A 313 -6.66 -13.14 -14.13
N ALA A 314 -6.05 -13.92 -13.25
CA ALA A 314 -6.70 -14.47 -12.06
C ALA A 314 -7.25 -13.38 -11.13
N ILE A 315 -6.56 -12.24 -11.05
CA ILE A 315 -6.97 -11.09 -10.24
C ILE A 315 -8.23 -10.42 -10.82
N LEU A 316 -8.49 -10.49 -12.13
CA LEU A 316 -9.64 -9.83 -12.75
C LEU A 316 -10.99 -10.34 -12.20
N PRO A 317 -12.06 -9.53 -12.20
CA PRO A 317 -13.37 -9.95 -11.74
C PRO A 317 -13.93 -11.11 -12.59
N ALA A 318 -14.59 -12.07 -11.96
CA ALA A 318 -15.18 -13.22 -12.66
C ALA A 318 -16.14 -12.83 -13.81
N PRO A 319 -17.00 -11.80 -13.68
CA PRO A 319 -17.84 -11.38 -14.81
C PRO A 319 -17.04 -10.97 -16.05
N LEU A 320 -15.88 -10.34 -15.88
CA LEU A 320 -15.01 -9.95 -17.00
C LEU A 320 -14.35 -11.18 -17.64
N LEU A 321 -13.88 -12.14 -16.84
CA LEU A 321 -13.30 -13.38 -17.36
C LEU A 321 -14.33 -14.22 -18.11
N ASN A 322 -15.53 -14.35 -17.56
CA ASN A 322 -16.64 -15.07 -18.19
C ASN A 322 -17.06 -14.41 -19.51
N PHE A 323 -17.13 -13.06 -19.55
CA PHE A 323 -17.41 -12.31 -20.77
C PHE A 323 -16.36 -12.53 -21.86
N LEU A 324 -15.08 -12.66 -21.48
CA LEU A 324 -13.98 -12.94 -22.40
C LEU A 324 -13.82 -14.43 -22.73
N GLY A 325 -14.62 -15.32 -22.13
CA GLY A 325 -14.49 -16.77 -22.30
C GLY A 325 -13.20 -17.35 -21.71
N ILE A 326 -12.57 -16.66 -20.74
CA ILE A 326 -11.29 -17.08 -20.15
C ILE A 326 -11.56 -17.93 -18.90
N THR A 327 -11.12 -19.19 -18.94
CA THR A 327 -11.08 -20.08 -17.78
C THR A 327 -9.67 -20.08 -17.18
N ILE A 328 -9.57 -19.86 -15.87
CA ILE A 328 -8.27 -19.79 -15.18
C ILE A 328 -8.38 -20.35 -13.77
N ASP A 329 -7.37 -21.10 -13.34
CA ASP A 329 -7.26 -21.51 -11.94
C ASP A 329 -6.81 -20.33 -11.07
N LYS A 330 -7.77 -19.66 -10.44
CA LYS A 330 -7.49 -18.55 -9.55
C LYS A 330 -6.74 -18.97 -8.29
N TYR A 331 -6.87 -20.22 -7.85
CA TYR A 331 -6.25 -20.69 -6.60
C TYR A 331 -4.74 -20.83 -6.79
N GLY A 332 -4.30 -21.57 -7.80
CA GLY A 332 -2.88 -21.74 -8.13
C GLY A 332 -2.20 -20.41 -8.46
N ALA A 333 -2.84 -19.56 -9.26
CA ALA A 333 -2.25 -18.31 -9.74
C ALA A 333 -2.10 -17.23 -8.64
N ILE A 334 -3.06 -17.17 -7.69
CA ILE A 334 -3.04 -16.14 -6.62
C ILE A 334 -2.23 -16.61 -5.39
N GLY A 335 -2.10 -17.92 -5.18
CA GLY A 335 -1.49 -18.51 -3.97
C GLY A 335 0.00 -18.17 -3.74
N THR A 336 0.73 -17.76 -4.78
CA THR A 336 2.17 -17.45 -4.72
C THR A 336 2.41 -15.97 -5.04
N SER A 337 3.41 -15.30 -4.48
CA SER A 337 3.80 -13.93 -4.87
C SER A 337 4.70 -13.90 -6.12
N TYR A 338 4.88 -12.74 -6.76
CA TYR A 338 5.84 -12.67 -7.87
C TYR A 338 7.28 -12.85 -7.37
N GLY A 339 7.60 -12.29 -6.20
CA GLY A 339 8.89 -12.48 -5.53
C GLY A 339 9.20 -13.96 -5.26
N ASP A 340 8.27 -14.71 -4.67
CA ASP A 340 8.48 -16.15 -4.41
C ASP A 340 8.68 -16.95 -5.69
N TYR A 341 7.90 -16.65 -6.74
CA TYR A 341 8.00 -17.38 -8.00
C TYR A 341 9.35 -17.10 -8.69
N LEU A 342 9.79 -15.85 -8.69
CA LEU A 342 11.11 -15.44 -9.19
C LEU A 342 12.25 -16.11 -8.41
N LEU A 343 12.14 -16.15 -7.08
CA LEU A 343 13.11 -16.83 -6.21
C LEU A 343 13.14 -18.34 -6.48
N ALA A 344 11.98 -18.99 -6.57
CA ALA A 344 11.89 -20.42 -6.85
C ALA A 344 12.47 -20.78 -8.23
N LEU A 345 12.26 -19.94 -9.25
CA LEU A 345 12.84 -20.16 -10.58
C LEU A 345 14.36 -19.95 -10.60
N SER A 346 14.86 -18.90 -9.94
CA SER A 346 16.29 -18.59 -9.91
C SER A 346 17.10 -19.62 -9.13
N THR A 347 16.58 -20.09 -8.00
CA THR A 347 17.24 -21.11 -7.14
C THR A 347 16.94 -22.55 -7.55
N GLY A 348 15.88 -22.78 -8.34
CA GLY A 348 15.38 -24.12 -8.66
C GLY A 348 14.62 -24.79 -7.50
N ASN A 349 14.40 -24.09 -6.38
CA ASN A 349 13.79 -24.66 -5.18
C ASN A 349 12.33 -24.22 -5.02
N LYS A 350 11.40 -25.16 -5.23
CA LYS A 350 9.95 -24.92 -5.07
C LYS A 350 9.51 -24.72 -3.61
N ALA A 351 10.34 -25.05 -2.62
CA ALA A 351 10.03 -24.81 -1.21
C ALA A 351 9.89 -23.32 -0.88
N TYR A 352 10.35 -22.43 -1.76
CA TYR A 352 10.20 -20.98 -1.59
C TYR A 352 8.80 -20.45 -1.94
N LEU A 353 7.95 -21.25 -2.58
CA LEU A 353 6.58 -20.85 -2.91
C LEU A 353 5.73 -20.74 -1.61
N GLY A 354 4.97 -19.65 -1.49
CA GLY A 354 4.11 -19.39 -0.33
C GLY A 354 4.74 -18.55 0.79
N GLY A 355 5.97 -18.05 0.60
CA GLY A 355 6.61 -17.11 1.53
C GLY A 355 6.05 -15.68 1.49
N TYR A 356 5.29 -15.34 0.45
CA TYR A 356 4.75 -14.01 0.14
C TYR A 356 5.82 -12.90 0.11
N ARG A 357 7.00 -13.20 -0.44
CA ARG A 357 8.08 -12.22 -0.65
C ARG A 357 7.66 -11.15 -1.64
N VAL A 358 7.99 -9.90 -1.35
CA VAL A 358 7.56 -8.76 -2.16
C VAL A 358 8.54 -8.53 -3.29
N GLY A 359 8.16 -8.90 -4.51
CA GLY A 359 8.94 -8.56 -5.71
C GLY A 359 8.86 -7.08 -6.09
N HIS A 360 9.67 -6.67 -7.06
CA HIS A 360 9.63 -5.33 -7.65
C HIS A 360 9.51 -5.39 -9.17
N PHE A 361 8.74 -4.48 -9.76
CA PHE A 361 8.46 -4.46 -11.20
C PHE A 361 9.72 -4.41 -12.07
N ALA A 362 10.84 -3.91 -11.56
CA ALA A 362 12.11 -3.86 -12.29
C ALA A 362 12.66 -5.27 -12.55
N GLY A 363 12.89 -6.07 -11.50
CA GLY A 363 13.44 -7.42 -11.68
C GLY A 363 12.43 -8.41 -12.26
N VAL A 364 11.19 -8.39 -11.76
CA VAL A 364 10.10 -9.23 -12.28
C VAL A 364 9.75 -8.85 -13.71
N GLY A 365 9.70 -7.56 -14.03
CA GLY A 365 9.44 -7.07 -15.38
C GLY A 365 10.55 -7.43 -16.35
N MET A 366 11.81 -7.35 -15.92
CA MET A 366 12.95 -7.82 -16.71
C MET A 366 12.90 -9.33 -16.95
N ALA A 367 12.55 -10.12 -15.92
CA ALA A 367 12.42 -11.58 -16.05
C ALA A 367 11.27 -12.00 -16.98
N ALA A 368 10.14 -11.28 -16.96
CA ALA A 368 8.96 -11.61 -17.76
C ALA A 368 8.99 -11.01 -19.19
N PHE A 369 9.44 -9.77 -19.35
CA PHE A 369 9.27 -9.00 -20.59
C PHE A 369 10.59 -8.41 -21.12
N GLY A 370 11.72 -8.59 -20.41
CA GLY A 370 12.93 -7.81 -20.67
C GLY A 370 12.65 -6.31 -20.64
N TRP A 371 13.45 -5.50 -21.34
CA TRP A 371 13.29 -4.03 -21.38
C TRP A 371 11.92 -3.54 -21.87
N PHE A 372 11.14 -4.39 -22.55
CA PHE A 372 9.78 -4.06 -22.97
C PHE A 372 8.84 -3.76 -21.80
N TYR A 373 9.19 -4.18 -20.58
CA TYR A 373 8.45 -3.86 -19.35
C TYR A 373 8.26 -2.34 -19.15
N LEU A 374 9.23 -1.52 -19.58
CA LEU A 374 9.14 -0.06 -19.51
C LEU A 374 8.05 0.49 -20.44
N LEU A 375 7.90 -0.07 -21.63
CA LEU A 375 6.84 0.31 -22.57
C LEU A 375 5.47 -0.12 -22.04
N ILE A 376 5.38 -1.34 -21.48
CA ILE A 376 4.14 -1.81 -20.84
C ILE A 376 3.72 -0.84 -19.73
N MET A 377 4.65 -0.49 -18.85
CA MET A 377 4.40 0.48 -17.77
C MET A 377 3.99 1.84 -18.35
N PHE A 378 4.67 2.31 -19.40
CA PHE A 378 4.33 3.58 -20.05
C PHE A 378 2.88 3.59 -20.54
N VAL A 379 2.45 2.57 -21.28
CA VAL A 379 1.11 2.51 -21.87
C VAL A 379 0.03 2.35 -20.79
N THR A 380 0.24 1.42 -19.86
CA THR A 380 -0.75 1.07 -18.83
C THR A 380 -0.97 2.18 -17.80
N LEU A 381 0.02 3.04 -17.56
CA LEU A 381 -0.10 4.14 -16.62
C LEU A 381 -0.94 5.32 -17.13
N ILE A 382 -1.06 5.52 -18.45
CA ILE A 382 -1.87 6.60 -19.03
C ILE A 382 -3.33 6.57 -18.51
N PRO A 383 -4.08 5.46 -18.65
CA PRO A 383 -5.42 5.37 -18.09
C PRO A 383 -5.43 5.37 -16.55
N CYS A 384 -4.38 4.87 -15.89
CA CYS A 384 -4.28 4.93 -14.43
C CYS A 384 -4.22 6.40 -13.93
N PHE A 385 -3.45 7.26 -14.59
CA PHE A 385 -3.39 8.68 -14.25
C PHE A 385 -4.74 9.37 -14.42
N LEU A 386 -5.48 9.06 -15.50
CA LEU A 386 -6.84 9.55 -15.69
C LEU A 386 -7.74 9.15 -14.53
N LEU A 387 -7.76 7.87 -14.15
CA LEU A 387 -8.61 7.36 -13.07
C LEU A 387 -8.25 7.95 -11.71
N ILE A 388 -6.95 8.14 -11.42
CA ILE A 388 -6.51 8.77 -10.17
C ILE A 388 -6.89 10.26 -10.16
N ASP A 389 -6.74 10.98 -11.27
CA ASP A 389 -7.13 12.40 -11.37
C ASP A 389 -8.65 12.62 -11.36
N LEU A 390 -9.45 11.58 -11.56
CA LEU A 390 -10.90 11.62 -11.30
C LEU A 390 -11.24 11.66 -9.81
N LEU A 391 -10.34 11.27 -8.91
CA LEU A 391 -10.59 11.34 -7.47
C LEU A 391 -10.42 12.75 -6.90
N TYR A 392 -10.00 13.68 -7.74
CA TYR A 392 -9.94 15.11 -7.48
C TYR A 392 -10.94 15.82 -8.39
N TYR A 393 -11.60 16.88 -7.90
CA TYR A 393 -12.43 17.76 -8.71
C TYR A 393 -11.91 19.19 -8.63
N ASN A 394 -11.59 19.77 -9.79
CA ASN A 394 -11.17 21.16 -9.91
C ASN A 394 -12.33 21.98 -10.49
N GLY A 395 -13.11 22.63 -9.61
CA GLY A 395 -14.20 23.53 -10.00
C GLY A 395 -13.92 24.94 -9.54
N LYS A 396 -14.97 25.66 -9.09
CA LYS A 396 -14.77 26.93 -8.35
C LYS A 396 -13.86 26.74 -7.12
N PHE A 397 -13.84 25.52 -6.57
CA PHE A 397 -13.01 25.11 -5.45
C PHE A 397 -12.55 23.67 -5.70
N SER A 398 -11.34 23.40 -5.27
CA SER A 398 -10.72 22.09 -5.27
C SER A 398 -11.36 21.18 -4.22
N ILE A 399 -11.85 20.01 -4.63
CA ILE A 399 -12.43 19.00 -3.73
C ILE A 399 -11.73 17.67 -4.00
N VAL A 400 -11.10 17.12 -2.98
CA VAL A 400 -10.61 15.74 -2.98
C VAL A 400 -11.74 14.82 -2.55
N SER A 401 -12.02 13.75 -3.31
CA SER A 401 -12.99 12.75 -2.88
C SER A 401 -12.50 12.05 -1.60
N LEU A 402 -13.39 11.85 -0.63
CA LEU A 402 -13.02 11.17 0.62
C LEU A 402 -12.43 9.78 0.34
N VAL A 403 -12.90 9.08 -0.70
CA VAL A 403 -12.38 7.75 -1.06
C VAL A 403 -10.88 7.76 -1.34
N PHE A 404 -10.33 8.88 -1.81
CA PHE A 404 -8.91 9.00 -2.11
C PHE A 404 -8.05 9.10 -0.85
N LEU A 405 -8.58 9.66 0.23
CA LEU A 405 -7.75 10.01 1.39
C LEU A 405 -7.26 8.78 2.18
N PRO A 406 -8.10 7.78 2.51
CA PRO A 406 -7.62 6.52 3.11
C PRO A 406 -6.72 5.73 2.16
N GLU A 407 -6.98 5.79 0.85
CA GLU A 407 -6.22 5.05 -0.17
C GLU A 407 -4.99 5.79 -0.68
N ILE A 408 -4.74 7.03 -0.25
CA ILE A 408 -3.64 7.82 -0.79
C ILE A 408 -2.31 7.12 -0.55
N PHE A 409 -2.17 6.41 0.57
CA PHE A 409 -1.01 5.58 0.86
C PHE A 409 -0.91 4.41 -0.12
N CYS A 410 -2.00 3.74 -0.47
CA CYS A 410 -1.99 2.70 -1.48
C CYS A 410 -1.69 3.26 -2.88
N HIS A 411 -2.13 4.47 -3.23
CA HIS A 411 -1.88 5.09 -4.54
C HIS A 411 -0.49 5.71 -4.71
N VAL A 412 0.06 6.28 -3.63
CA VAL A 412 1.47 6.72 -3.53
C VAL A 412 2.40 5.52 -3.36
N GLY A 413 1.92 4.51 -2.63
CA GLY A 413 2.46 3.16 -2.43
C GLY A 413 2.46 2.29 -3.68
N LEU A 414 1.50 2.53 -4.59
CA LEU A 414 1.21 1.71 -5.77
C LEU A 414 2.45 1.60 -6.65
N LEU A 415 3.23 2.68 -6.75
CA LEU A 415 4.46 2.70 -7.55
C LEU A 415 5.73 2.62 -6.72
N SER A 416 5.63 2.81 -5.41
CA SER A 416 6.79 2.70 -4.54
C SER A 416 7.05 1.24 -4.14
N GLY A 417 6.12 0.51 -3.52
CA GLY A 417 6.44 -0.80 -2.91
C GLY A 417 5.49 -1.98 -3.16
N ASN A 418 4.39 -1.82 -3.91
CA ASN A 418 3.36 -2.89 -4.02
C ASN A 418 3.06 -3.39 -5.43
N ILE A 419 3.63 -2.79 -6.48
CA ILE A 419 3.52 -3.33 -7.84
C ILE A 419 4.77 -4.14 -8.14
N GLU A 420 4.62 -5.45 -7.94
CA GLU A 420 5.68 -6.41 -8.24
C GLU A 420 5.86 -6.61 -9.74
N ASN A 421 4.88 -6.25 -10.58
CA ASN A 421 4.91 -6.51 -12.02
C ASN A 421 4.19 -5.39 -12.81
N PRO A 422 4.76 -4.83 -13.89
CA PRO A 422 4.12 -3.75 -14.63
C PRO A 422 2.76 -4.10 -15.24
N ILE A 423 2.43 -5.37 -15.53
CA ILE A 423 1.06 -5.68 -16.01
C ILE A 423 0.00 -5.64 -14.89
N ASN A 424 0.40 -5.54 -13.61
CA ASN A 424 -0.55 -5.38 -12.50
C ASN A 424 -1.28 -4.03 -12.49
N PHE A 425 -0.91 -3.07 -13.35
CA PHE A 425 -1.75 -1.89 -13.60
C PHE A 425 -3.09 -2.26 -14.24
N ILE A 426 -3.18 -3.38 -14.96
CA ILE A 426 -4.43 -3.84 -15.59
C ILE A 426 -5.50 -4.17 -14.52
N PRO A 427 -5.21 -5.00 -13.50
CA PRO A 427 -6.07 -5.17 -12.34
C PRO A 427 -6.51 -3.88 -11.66
N PHE A 428 -5.63 -2.87 -11.61
CA PHE A 428 -6.02 -1.58 -11.06
C PHE A 428 -7.18 -0.93 -11.84
N LEU A 429 -7.11 -0.97 -13.17
CA LEU A 429 -8.14 -0.40 -14.07
C LEU A 429 -9.49 -1.13 -13.95
N PHE A 430 -9.47 -2.46 -13.91
CA PHE A 430 -10.69 -3.28 -14.04
C PHE A 430 -11.25 -3.82 -12.73
N ARG A 431 -10.44 -3.87 -11.66
CA ARG A 431 -10.86 -4.37 -10.35
C ARG A 431 -10.70 -3.30 -9.28
N THR A 432 -9.49 -2.84 -9.02
CA THR A 432 -9.20 -2.03 -7.82
C THR A 432 -9.92 -0.70 -7.84
N TRP A 433 -9.79 0.09 -8.92
CA TRP A 433 -10.43 1.40 -8.99
C TRP A 433 -11.97 1.32 -9.06
N PRO A 434 -12.58 0.44 -9.88
CA PRO A 434 -14.04 0.27 -9.86
C PRO A 434 -14.56 -0.18 -8.49
N GLN A 435 -13.91 -1.17 -7.86
CA GLN A 435 -14.28 -1.63 -6.53
C GLN A 435 -14.22 -0.49 -5.51
N LEU A 436 -13.15 0.31 -5.55
CA LEU A 436 -12.95 1.44 -4.65
C LEU A 436 -14.10 2.45 -4.75
N VAL A 437 -14.42 2.89 -5.97
CA VAL A 437 -15.49 3.89 -6.22
C VAL A 437 -16.86 3.33 -5.87
N VAL A 438 -17.17 2.08 -6.25
CA VAL A 438 -18.47 1.46 -5.98
C VAL A 438 -18.70 1.28 -4.48
N LEU A 439 -17.72 0.77 -3.75
CA LEU A 439 -17.83 0.59 -2.30
C LEU A 439 -18.00 1.92 -1.58
N TYR A 440 -17.29 2.97 -2.01
CA TYR A 440 -17.47 4.31 -1.46
C TYR A 440 -18.91 4.81 -1.66
N LEU A 441 -19.40 4.75 -2.90
CA LEU A 441 -20.74 5.24 -3.24
C LEU A 441 -21.82 4.46 -2.48
N ALA A 442 -21.68 3.14 -2.38
CA ALA A 442 -22.58 2.29 -1.61
C ALA A 442 -22.60 2.70 -0.13
N LEU A 443 -21.42 2.83 0.50
CA LEU A 443 -21.30 3.18 1.91
C LEU A 443 -21.78 4.61 2.19
N PHE A 444 -21.46 5.56 1.30
CA PHE A 444 -21.95 6.94 1.40
C PHE A 444 -23.47 7.00 1.33
N TYR A 445 -24.09 6.25 0.40
CA TYR A 445 -25.54 6.19 0.26
C TYR A 445 -26.19 5.56 1.50
N LEU A 446 -25.69 4.41 1.95
CA LEU A 446 -26.21 3.71 3.14
C LEU A 446 -26.17 4.59 4.39
N THR A 447 -25.01 5.19 4.68
CA THR A 447 -24.85 6.07 5.85
C THR A 447 -25.71 7.34 5.76
N ARG A 448 -25.98 7.84 4.55
CA ARG A 448 -26.89 8.96 4.33
C ARG A 448 -28.34 8.59 4.62
N GLN A 449 -28.77 7.39 4.22
CA GLN A 449 -30.14 6.93 4.49
C GLN A 449 -30.35 6.63 5.98
N LEU A 450 -29.38 5.99 6.63
CA LEU A 450 -29.41 5.80 8.08
C LEU A 450 -29.55 7.13 8.82
N ARG A 451 -28.79 8.14 8.40
CA ARG A 451 -28.91 9.47 9.00
C ARG A 451 -30.34 10.00 8.94
N ARG A 452 -31.04 9.88 7.79
CA ARG A 452 -32.43 10.38 7.63
C ARG A 452 -33.47 9.65 8.47
N ILE A 453 -33.16 8.42 8.89
CA ILE A 453 -34.08 7.59 9.70
C ILE A 453 -33.91 7.93 11.18
N PHE A 454 -32.68 8.14 11.63
CA PHE A 454 -32.35 8.34 13.05
C PHE A 454 -32.22 9.81 13.48
N ILE A 455 -32.13 10.75 12.52
CA ILE A 455 -32.00 12.20 12.71
C ILE A 455 -32.88 12.92 11.70
#